data_AF-A0A3A1WJB5-F1
#
_entry.id   AF-A0A3A1WJB5-F1
#
_cell.length_a   1.000
_cell.length_b   1.000
_cell.length_c   1.000
_cell.angle_alpha   90.00
_cell.angle_beta   90.00
_cell.angle_gamma   90.00
#
_symmetry.space_group_name_H-M   'P 1'
#
loop_
_entity.id
_entity.type
_entity.pdbx_description
1 polymer ?
#
loop_
_entity_poly.entity_id
_entity_poly.type
_entity_poly.pdbx_seq_one_letter_code
_entity_poly.pdbx_strand_id
1 'polypeptide(L)'
;MRHAACLPLVALLWLSSAAAVAGPDMSRQVSAGVQRGAERFDAIYKEGGIAAASDAVRACYKSLKRSAAGKLAECAALDIVSASVDQQAVHGLGVPPYAFFSGTGPEGRILAGIKKVGLSAKEKATFDRALEATMASAAAEFMAE
;
A
#
# COMPACT_ATOMS: atom_id res chain seq x y z
N MET A 1 -33.68 6.82 -66.11
CA MET A 1 -32.58 5.91 -65.76
C MET A 1 -32.08 6.30 -64.37
N ARG A 2 -31.72 5.29 -63.56
CA ARG A 2 -31.61 5.32 -62.09
C ARG A 2 -30.45 6.17 -61.57
N HIS A 3 -30.68 6.84 -60.44
CA HIS A 3 -29.67 7.47 -59.57
C HIS A 3 -28.81 6.41 -58.84
N ALA A 4 -27.49 6.60 -58.75
CA ALA A 4 -26.65 6.14 -57.64
C ALA A 4 -25.19 6.59 -57.81
N ALA A 5 -24.70 7.45 -56.92
CA ALA A 5 -23.27 7.64 -56.62
C ALA A 5 -23.21 8.06 -55.13
N CYS A 6 -23.17 7.11 -54.19
CA CYS A 6 -21.97 6.46 -53.63
C CYS A 6 -21.00 7.46 -52.97
N LEU A 7 -21.27 7.76 -51.69
CA LEU A 7 -20.39 8.51 -50.78
C LEU A 7 -19.57 7.50 -49.95
N PRO A 8 -18.22 7.55 -49.93
CA PRO A 8 -17.45 6.78 -48.97
C PRO A 8 -17.15 7.60 -47.72
N LEU A 9 -17.83 7.18 -46.65
CA LEU A 9 -17.31 6.92 -45.30
C LEU A 9 -16.10 7.73 -44.79
N VAL A 10 -16.46 8.59 -43.84
CA VAL A 10 -15.66 9.16 -42.75
C VAL A 10 -14.68 8.12 -42.17
N ALA A 11 -13.38 8.36 -42.37
CA ALA A 11 -12.31 7.71 -41.63
C ALA A 11 -12.31 8.25 -40.18
N LEU A 12 -13.09 7.61 -39.31
CA LEU A 12 -12.96 7.77 -37.87
C LEU A 12 -11.62 7.16 -37.45
N LEU A 13 -10.61 8.02 -37.29
CA LEU A 13 -9.36 7.73 -36.62
C LEU A 13 -9.67 7.23 -35.20
N TRP A 14 -9.45 5.94 -34.98
CA TRP A 14 -9.48 5.31 -33.68
C TRP A 14 -8.41 5.95 -32.77
N LEU A 15 -8.81 6.92 -31.94
CA LEU A 15 -8.08 7.23 -30.72
C LEU A 15 -8.31 6.06 -29.75
N SER A 16 -7.58 4.97 -29.94
CA SER A 16 -7.40 3.97 -28.91
C SER A 16 -6.54 4.59 -27.81
N SER A 17 -7.19 5.28 -26.89
CA SER A 17 -6.65 5.59 -25.57
C SER A 17 -6.19 4.27 -24.95
N ALA A 18 -4.89 4.02 -25.01
CA ALA A 18 -4.23 3.03 -24.19
C ALA A 18 -4.32 3.50 -22.73
N ALA A 19 -5.50 3.35 -22.13
CA ALA A 19 -5.65 3.38 -20.69
C ALA A 19 -4.92 2.15 -20.16
N ALA A 20 -3.62 2.30 -19.91
CA ALA A 20 -2.81 1.28 -19.27
C ALA A 20 -3.56 0.81 -18.00
N VAL A 21 -3.93 -0.47 -18.01
CA VAL A 21 -4.75 -1.09 -16.97
C VAL A 21 -3.84 -1.31 -15.76
N ALA A 22 -3.60 -0.25 -14.98
CA ALA A 22 -2.83 -0.28 -13.73
C ALA A 22 -3.51 -1.10 -12.60
N GLY A 23 -4.42 -2.02 -12.92
CA GLY A 23 -5.26 -2.75 -11.97
C GLY A 23 -4.57 -3.99 -11.38
N PRO A 24 -4.30 -5.03 -12.19
CA PRO A 24 -3.81 -6.31 -11.66
C PRO A 24 -2.36 -6.26 -11.16
N ASP A 25 -1.49 -5.51 -11.84
CA ASP A 25 -0.06 -5.49 -11.51
C ASP A 25 0.23 -4.69 -10.24
N MET A 26 -0.50 -3.59 -10.03
CA MET A 26 -0.37 -2.81 -8.79
C MET A 26 -0.87 -3.61 -7.60
N SER A 27 -2.03 -4.27 -7.71
CA SER A 27 -2.57 -5.09 -6.63
C SER A 27 -1.58 -6.18 -6.20
N ARG A 28 -0.99 -6.90 -7.16
CA ARG A 28 0.04 -7.91 -6.89
C ARG A 28 1.29 -7.33 -6.22
N GLN A 29 1.77 -6.18 -6.70
CA GLN A 29 2.92 -5.50 -6.08
C GLN A 29 2.64 -5.06 -4.64
N VAL A 30 1.42 -4.58 -4.37
CA VAL A 30 0.99 -4.18 -3.03
C VAL A 30 0.91 -5.39 -2.12
N SER A 31 0.21 -6.46 -2.51
CA SER A 31 0.11 -7.68 -1.68
C SER A 31 1.47 -8.28 -1.37
N ALA A 32 2.36 -8.39 -2.36
CA ALA A 32 3.73 -8.87 -2.14
C ALA A 32 4.54 -7.92 -1.23
N GLY A 33 4.30 -6.60 -1.33
CA GLY A 33 4.87 -5.62 -0.42
C GLY A 33 4.40 -5.82 1.02
N VAL A 34 3.10 -6.00 1.20
CA VAL A 34 2.49 -6.21 2.53
C VAL A 34 3.08 -7.44 3.22
N GLN A 35 3.15 -8.58 2.51
CA GLN A 35 3.74 -9.82 3.04
C GLN A 35 5.18 -9.60 3.51
N ARG A 36 6.03 -9.00 2.67
CA ARG A 36 7.41 -8.67 3.07
C ARG A 36 7.47 -7.73 4.29
N GLY A 37 6.54 -6.78 4.39
CA GLY A 37 6.48 -5.84 5.51
C GLY A 37 6.16 -6.55 6.83
N ALA A 38 5.18 -7.45 6.80
CA ALA A 38 4.79 -8.27 7.95
C ALA A 38 5.89 -9.26 8.36
N GLU A 39 6.49 -9.98 7.40
CA GLU A 39 7.62 -10.89 7.67
C GLU A 39 8.81 -10.15 8.29
N ARG A 40 9.11 -8.96 7.77
CA ARG A 40 10.22 -8.14 8.26
C ARG A 40 9.96 -7.59 9.66
N PHE A 41 8.70 -7.31 10.01
CA PHE A 41 8.33 -6.90 11.37
C PHE A 41 8.75 -7.92 12.41
N ASP A 42 8.43 -9.20 12.21
CA ASP A 42 8.70 -10.27 13.16
C ASP A 42 10.20 -10.36 13.51
N ALA A 43 11.07 -10.33 12.49
CA ALA A 43 12.51 -10.34 12.68
C ALA A 43 13.01 -9.12 13.47
N ILE A 44 12.56 -7.91 13.11
CA ILE A 44 12.98 -6.67 13.78
C ILE A 44 12.51 -6.64 15.23
N TYR A 45 11.25 -7.02 15.47
CA TYR A 45 10.66 -6.96 16.79
C TYR A 45 11.31 -7.97 17.75
N LYS A 46 11.65 -9.17 17.28
CA LYS A 46 12.40 -10.17 18.07
C LYS A 46 13.79 -9.69 18.48
N GLU A 47 14.47 -8.93 17.63
CA GLU A 47 15.83 -8.46 17.90
C GLU A 47 15.88 -7.22 18.80
N GLY A 48 15.01 -6.24 18.57
CA GLY A 48 15.11 -4.93 19.22
C GLY A 48 13.78 -4.32 19.68
N GLY A 49 12.70 -5.08 19.64
CA GLY A 49 11.37 -4.65 20.09
C GLY A 49 10.81 -3.46 19.31
N ILE A 50 9.93 -2.71 19.97
CA ILE A 50 9.17 -1.62 19.34
C ILE A 50 10.05 -0.43 18.92
N ALA A 51 11.16 -0.19 19.63
CA ALA A 51 12.11 0.87 19.29
C ALA A 51 12.77 0.60 17.94
N ALA A 52 13.31 -0.62 17.73
CA ALA A 52 13.90 -1.02 16.45
C ALA A 52 12.86 -1.02 15.31
N ALA A 53 11.62 -1.43 15.60
CA ALA A 53 10.52 -1.34 14.63
C ALA A 53 10.28 0.11 14.17
N SER A 54 10.28 1.07 15.10
CA SER A 54 10.10 2.49 14.76
C SER A 54 11.22 3.05 13.86
N ASP A 55 12.47 2.67 14.14
CA ASP A 55 13.62 3.07 13.32
C ASP A 55 13.57 2.43 11.93
N ALA A 56 13.16 1.17 11.86
CA ALA A 56 12.98 0.47 10.60
C ALA A 56 11.87 1.09 9.74
N VAL A 57 10.73 1.47 10.33
CA VAL A 57 9.65 2.20 9.64
C VAL A 57 10.19 3.53 9.10
N ARG A 58 10.88 4.31 9.95
CA ARG A 58 11.48 5.59 9.54
C ARG A 58 12.44 5.42 8.37
N ALA A 59 13.33 4.43 8.44
CA ALA A 59 14.27 4.13 7.37
C ALA A 59 13.57 3.68 6.08
N CYS A 60 12.52 2.86 6.20
CA CYS A 60 11.73 2.38 5.07
C CYS A 60 11.13 3.56 4.28
N TYR A 61 10.39 4.46 4.95
CA TYR A 61 9.79 5.63 4.29
C TYR A 61 10.84 6.60 3.72
N LYS A 62 11.99 6.76 4.41
CA LYS A 62 13.10 7.57 3.90
C LYS A 62 13.64 7.03 2.57
N SER A 63 13.69 5.71 2.41
CA SER A 63 14.20 5.02 1.21
C SER A 63 13.29 5.08 -0.03
N LEU A 64 12.03 5.49 0.13
CA LEU A 64 11.06 5.50 -0.98
C LEU A 64 11.54 6.37 -2.15
N LYS A 65 11.32 5.85 -3.36
CA LYS A 65 11.56 6.53 -4.65
C LYS A 65 10.24 6.66 -5.40
N ARG A 66 10.20 7.49 -6.47
CA ARG A 66 9.02 7.56 -7.35
C ARG A 66 8.69 6.19 -7.94
N SER A 67 7.41 5.94 -8.16
CA SER A 67 6.87 4.71 -8.75
C SER A 67 7.17 3.41 -7.96
N ALA A 68 7.59 3.51 -6.70
CA ALA A 68 7.88 2.36 -5.83
C ALA A 68 6.64 1.89 -5.02
N ALA A 69 5.51 1.61 -5.68
CA ALA A 69 4.26 1.23 -5.02
C ALA A 69 4.40 -0.01 -4.11
N GLY A 70 5.07 -1.06 -4.58
CA GLY A 70 5.32 -2.27 -3.78
C GLY A 70 6.21 -2.02 -2.56
N LYS A 71 7.18 -1.09 -2.63
CA LYS A 71 8.01 -0.73 -1.47
C LYS A 71 7.25 0.12 -0.47
N LEU A 72 6.37 1.01 -0.97
CA LEU A 72 5.45 1.75 -0.12
C LEU A 72 4.51 0.81 0.65
N ALA A 73 3.99 -0.23 0.00
CA ALA A 73 3.16 -1.24 0.66
C ALA A 73 3.91 -1.99 1.76
N GLU A 74 5.19 -2.33 1.52
CA GLU A 74 6.06 -2.91 2.56
C GLU A 74 6.24 -1.98 3.76
N CYS A 75 6.51 -0.69 3.53
CA CYS A 75 6.65 0.28 4.61
C CYS A 75 5.32 0.47 5.38
N ALA A 76 4.19 0.50 4.66
CA ALA A 76 2.87 0.66 5.24
C ALA A 76 2.49 -0.55 6.12
N ALA A 77 2.73 -1.77 5.65
CA ALA A 77 2.47 -2.97 6.44
C ALA A 77 3.36 -3.05 7.68
N LEU A 78 4.67 -2.77 7.55
CA LEU A 78 5.57 -2.71 8.70
C LEU A 78 5.08 -1.68 9.75
N ASP A 79 4.62 -0.52 9.30
CA ASP A 79 4.11 0.55 10.16
C ASP A 79 2.81 0.17 10.86
N ILE A 80 1.82 -0.35 10.11
CA ILE A 80 0.53 -0.80 10.63
C ILE A 80 0.72 -1.90 11.66
N VAL A 81 1.49 -2.95 11.34
CA VAL A 81 1.73 -4.06 12.27
C VAL A 81 2.43 -3.57 13.54
N SER A 82 3.45 -2.70 13.40
CA SER A 82 4.13 -2.13 14.56
C SER A 82 3.19 -1.32 15.45
N ALA A 83 2.33 -0.49 14.85
CA ALA A 83 1.33 0.28 15.57
C ALA A 83 0.30 -0.63 16.26
N SER A 84 -0.15 -1.69 15.59
CA SER A 84 -1.06 -2.67 16.19
C SER A 84 -0.44 -3.40 17.38
N VAL A 85 0.84 -3.75 17.33
CA VAL A 85 1.55 -4.36 18.48
C VAL A 85 1.73 -3.37 19.63
N ASP A 86 2.06 -2.11 19.33
CA ASP A 86 2.12 -1.04 20.34
C ASP A 86 0.76 -0.86 21.04
N GLN A 87 -0.33 -0.78 20.29
CA GLN A 87 -1.68 -0.66 20.87
C GLN A 87 -2.07 -1.89 21.70
N GLN A 88 -1.69 -3.09 21.28
CA GLN A 88 -1.89 -4.30 22.09
C GLN A 88 -1.12 -4.23 23.41
N ALA A 89 0.12 -3.72 23.40
CA ALA A 89 0.88 -3.53 24.64
C ALA A 89 0.21 -2.49 25.56
N VAL A 90 -0.27 -1.37 25.00
CA VAL A 90 -1.02 -0.35 25.75
C VAL A 90 -2.25 -0.95 26.42
N HIS A 91 -3.07 -1.68 25.67
CA HIS A 91 -4.31 -2.25 26.17
C HIS A 91 -4.09 -3.46 27.10
N GLY A 92 -3.09 -4.30 26.82
CA GLY A 92 -2.84 -5.53 27.56
C GLY A 92 -1.96 -5.33 28.81
N LEU A 93 -1.01 -4.40 28.75
CA LEU A 93 -0.03 -4.17 29.83
C LEU A 93 -0.21 -2.83 30.54
N GLY A 94 -1.08 -1.95 30.05
CA GLY A 94 -1.31 -0.63 30.65
C GLY A 94 -0.14 0.34 30.50
N VAL A 95 0.77 0.08 29.56
CA VAL A 95 1.92 0.95 29.29
C VAL A 95 1.51 2.15 28.42
N PRO A 96 2.21 3.30 28.50
CA PRO A 96 1.98 4.41 27.58
C PRO A 96 2.28 4.01 26.12
N PRO A 97 1.55 4.58 25.13
CA PRO A 97 1.83 4.30 23.72
C PRO A 97 3.19 4.83 23.31
N TYR A 98 3.86 4.11 22.40
CA TYR A 98 5.10 4.61 21.81
C TYR A 98 4.77 5.79 20.90
N ALA A 99 5.32 6.97 21.22
CA ALA A 99 4.93 8.25 20.60
C ALA A 99 5.05 8.28 19.06
N PHE A 100 5.89 7.41 18.47
CA PHE A 100 6.01 7.29 17.02
C PHE A 100 4.79 6.65 16.35
N PHE A 101 4.07 5.76 17.06
CA PHE A 101 2.91 5.02 16.55
C PHE A 101 1.57 5.58 17.04
N SER A 102 1.57 6.59 17.91
CA SER A 102 0.35 7.15 18.47
C SER A 102 -0.39 8.07 17.48
N GLY A 103 -1.70 8.23 17.73
CA GLY A 103 -2.58 9.12 16.97
C GLY A 103 -2.61 8.78 15.48
N THR A 104 -2.50 9.81 14.63
CA THR A 104 -2.53 9.68 13.16
C THR A 104 -1.15 9.43 12.54
N GLY A 105 -0.13 9.09 13.35
CA GLY A 105 1.25 8.92 12.90
C GLY A 105 1.39 7.97 11.71
N PRO A 106 0.93 6.70 11.81
CA PRO A 106 1.00 5.73 10.72
C PRO A 106 0.28 6.20 9.45
N GLU A 107 -0.96 6.69 9.57
CA GLU A 107 -1.76 7.16 8.44
C GLU A 107 -1.08 8.34 7.73
N GLY A 108 -0.56 9.32 8.50
CA GLY A 108 0.17 10.46 7.98
C GLY A 108 1.42 10.06 7.20
N ARG A 109 2.16 9.04 7.66
CA ARG A 109 3.33 8.50 6.95
C ARG A 109 2.94 7.78 5.66
N ILE A 110 1.87 6.98 5.67
CA ILE A 110 1.34 6.32 4.47
C ILE A 110 0.95 7.36 3.42
N LEU A 111 0.18 8.39 3.81
CA LEU A 111 -0.22 9.48 2.90
C LEU A 111 0.99 10.25 2.34
N ALA A 112 1.98 10.55 3.18
CA ALA A 112 3.22 11.17 2.73
C ALA A 112 4.00 10.26 1.75
N GLY A 113 4.00 8.95 1.99
CA GLY A 113 4.59 7.94 1.11
C GLY A 113 3.88 7.85 -0.25
N ILE A 114 2.54 7.86 -0.26
CA ILE A 114 1.71 7.89 -1.49
C ILE A 114 2.09 9.12 -2.34
N LYS A 115 2.17 10.30 -1.72
CA LYS A 115 2.60 11.54 -2.40
C LYS A 115 4.03 11.44 -2.92
N LYS A 116 4.95 10.88 -2.15
CA LYS A 116 6.38 10.73 -2.51
C LYS A 116 6.59 9.75 -3.67
N VAL A 117 5.85 8.64 -3.68
CA VAL A 117 5.86 7.67 -4.79
C VAL A 117 5.19 8.25 -6.03
N GLY A 118 4.25 9.18 -5.86
CA GLY A 118 3.57 9.89 -6.94
C GLY A 118 2.39 9.11 -7.52
N LEU A 119 1.67 8.38 -6.67
CA LEU A 119 0.45 7.68 -7.09
C LEU A 119 -0.65 8.71 -7.42
N SER A 120 -1.34 8.49 -8.55
CA SER A 120 -2.59 9.19 -8.88
C SER A 120 -3.71 8.80 -7.91
N ALA A 121 -4.83 9.55 -7.92
CA ALA A 121 -5.99 9.23 -7.09
C ALA A 121 -6.56 7.82 -7.37
N LYS A 122 -6.55 7.38 -8.63
CA LYS A 122 -6.99 6.04 -9.02
C LYS A 122 -6.05 4.95 -8.49
N GLU A 123 -4.74 5.18 -8.61
CA GLU A 123 -3.72 4.25 -8.09
C GLU A 123 -3.73 4.20 -6.57
N LYS A 124 -3.91 5.35 -5.88
CA LYS A 124 -4.14 5.39 -4.43
C LYS A 124 -5.33 4.52 -4.05
N ALA A 125 -6.47 4.66 -4.72
CA ALA A 125 -7.64 3.85 -4.40
C ALA A 125 -7.39 2.35 -4.61
N THR A 126 -6.62 1.97 -5.63
CA THR A 126 -6.19 0.57 -5.83
C THR A 126 -5.22 0.10 -4.75
N PHE A 127 -4.26 0.95 -4.38
CA PHE A 127 -3.30 0.69 -3.31
C PHE A 127 -4.01 0.46 -1.98
N ASP A 128 -4.92 1.36 -1.60
CA ASP A 128 -5.66 1.29 -0.33
C ASP A 128 -6.48 -0.01 -0.25
N ARG A 129 -7.25 -0.35 -1.30
CA ARG A 129 -8.04 -1.59 -1.34
C ARG A 129 -7.16 -2.84 -1.25
N ALA A 130 -6.02 -2.86 -1.95
CA ALA A 130 -5.13 -4.01 -1.95
C ALA A 130 -4.40 -4.16 -0.61
N LEU A 131 -4.00 -3.06 0.01
CA LEU A 131 -3.40 -3.03 1.35
C LEU A 131 -4.39 -3.56 2.38
N GLU A 132 -5.61 -3.02 2.41
CA GLU A 132 -6.68 -3.44 3.33
C GLU A 132 -7.03 -4.92 3.16
N ALA A 133 -7.28 -5.36 1.93
CA ALA A 133 -7.63 -6.75 1.65
C ALA A 133 -6.53 -7.73 2.07
N THR A 134 -5.26 -7.39 1.82
CA THR A 134 -4.14 -8.27 2.19
C THR A 134 -3.95 -8.33 3.70
N MET A 135 -4.06 -7.19 4.39
CA MET A 135 -3.97 -7.14 5.85
C MET A 135 -5.13 -7.88 6.53
N ALA A 136 -6.35 -7.75 6.00
CA ALA A 136 -7.52 -8.47 6.52
C ALA A 136 -7.39 -9.99 6.33
N SER A 137 -6.87 -10.45 5.19
CA SER A 137 -6.60 -11.87 4.94
C SER A 137 -5.59 -12.43 5.94
N ALA A 138 -4.46 -11.72 6.13
CA ALA A 138 -3.42 -12.15 7.07
C ALA A 138 -3.94 -12.23 8.52
N ALA A 139 -4.80 -11.29 8.92
CA ALA A 139 -5.44 -11.31 10.24
C ALA A 139 -6.42 -12.49 10.40
N ALA A 140 -7.19 -12.81 9.35
CA ALA A 140 -8.14 -13.92 9.37
C ALA A 140 -7.44 -15.29 9.46
N GLU A 141 -6.33 -15.47 8.74
CA GLU A 141 -5.52 -16.69 8.80
C GLU A 141 -4.99 -16.95 10.21
N PHE A 142 -4.49 -15.92 10.89
CA PHE A 142 -3.99 -16.03 12.27
C PHE A 142 -5.09 -16.41 13.28
N MET A 143 -6.36 -16.07 13.03
CA MET A 143 -7.48 -16.42 13.92
C MET A 143 -8.05 -17.82 13.67
N ALA A 144 -7.67 -18.47 12.57
CA ALA A 144 -8.15 -19.80 12.22
C ALA A 144 -7.28 -20.94 12.79
N GLU A 145 -6.12 -20.60 13.35
CA GLU A 145 -5.18 -21.51 14.04
C GLU A 145 -5.46 -21.59 15.55
#